data_AF-A0A0Q6PH20-F1
#
_entry.id   AF-A0A0Q6PH20-F1
#
_cell.length_a   1.000
_cell.length_b   1.000
_cell.length_c   1.000
_cell.angle_alpha   90.00
_cell.angle_beta   90.00
_cell.angle_gamma   90.00
#
_symmetry.space_group_name_H-M   'P 1'
#
loop_
_entity.id
_entity.type
_entity.pdbx_description
1 polymer ?
#
loop_
_entity_poly.entity_id
_entity_poly.type
_entity_poly.pdbx_seq_one_letter_code
_entity_poly.pdbx_strand_id
1 'polypeptide(L)'
;MLELLAGYAPFAGFRLDQASAIVRAQLKSGNHIAVFAADDQLVGYLGWIRTSPVAAERWVKDLGELETVPNGEALAITVVVSTTPTATQMMARRCRELHRGYRGYFIRTYGDGQESTKRSVLSR
;
A
#
# COMPACT_ATOMS: atom_id res chain seq x y z
N MET A 1 3.49 -12.31 6.82
CA MET A 1 3.13 -10.89 6.59
C MET A 1 4.03 -9.94 7.35
N LEU A 2 3.93 -9.86 8.69
CA LEU A 2 4.75 -8.94 9.49
C LEU A 2 6.24 -9.24 9.37
N GLU A 3 6.61 -10.52 9.28
CA GLU A 3 7.98 -10.94 8.96
C GLU A 3 8.46 -10.38 7.61
N LEU A 4 7.64 -10.48 6.56
CA LEU A 4 7.95 -9.88 5.26
C LEU A 4 8.15 -8.36 5.40
N LEU A 5 7.26 -7.66 6.10
CA LEU A 5 7.40 -6.21 6.29
C LEU A 5 8.68 -5.85 7.05
N ALA A 6 9.02 -6.58 8.11
CA ALA A 6 10.19 -6.32 8.93
C ALA A 6 11.52 -6.44 8.15
N GLY A 7 11.53 -7.19 7.04
CA GLY A 7 12.71 -7.32 6.18
C GLY A 7 12.98 -6.14 5.24
N TYR A 8 12.05 -5.18 5.12
CA TYR A 8 12.17 -4.09 4.13
C TYR A 8 11.88 -2.72 4.72
N ALA A 9 12.72 -1.74 4.40
CA ALA A 9 12.44 -0.34 4.70
C ALA A 9 11.21 0.17 3.91
N PRO A 10 10.46 1.16 4.45
CA PRO A 10 10.64 1.78 5.78
C PRO A 10 10.09 0.93 6.93
N PHE A 11 9.40 -0.18 6.63
CA PHE A 11 8.64 -0.96 7.61
C PHE A 11 9.50 -1.66 8.66
N ALA A 12 10.77 -1.97 8.34
CA ALA A 12 11.75 -2.46 9.32
C ALA A 12 11.93 -1.54 10.54
N GLY A 13 11.72 -0.22 10.38
CA GLY A 13 11.80 0.76 11.46
C GLY A 13 10.47 1.02 12.17
N PHE A 14 9.37 0.39 11.74
CA PHE A 14 8.06 0.65 12.33
C PHE A 14 7.90 -0.13 13.64
N ARG A 15 7.21 0.48 14.61
CA ARG A 15 6.81 -0.26 15.80
C ARG A 15 5.84 -1.38 15.42
N LEU A 16 5.99 -2.53 16.07
CA LEU A 16 5.20 -3.73 15.77
C LEU A 16 3.70 -3.50 15.94
N ASP A 17 3.29 -2.75 16.96
CA ASP A 17 1.88 -2.41 17.23
C ASP A 17 1.26 -1.61 16.08
N GLN A 18 1.97 -0.60 15.58
CA GLN A 18 1.54 0.23 14.46
C GLN A 18 1.44 -0.57 13.16
N ALA A 19 2.47 -1.32 12.80
CA ALA A 19 2.48 -2.14 11.59
C ALA A 19 1.37 -3.21 11.64
N SER A 20 1.20 -3.86 12.79
CA SER A 20 0.16 -4.87 13.00
C SER A 20 -1.25 -4.29 12.91
N ALA A 21 -1.47 -3.09 13.46
CA ALA A 21 -2.78 -2.43 13.39
C ALA A 21 -3.18 -2.12 11.93
N ILE A 22 -2.26 -1.57 11.13
CA ILE A 22 -2.49 -1.26 9.71
C ILE A 22 -2.81 -2.53 8.93
N VAL A 23 -1.96 -3.55 9.03
CA VAL A 23 -2.16 -4.83 8.33
C VAL A 23 -3.47 -5.47 8.77
N ARG A 24 -3.79 -5.50 10.06
CA ARG A 24 -5.04 -6.07 10.57
C ARG A 24 -6.27 -5.36 10.00
N ALA A 25 -6.25 -4.03 9.91
CA ALA A 25 -7.36 -3.27 9.33
C ALA A 25 -7.56 -3.61 7.83
N GLN A 26 -6.47 -3.73 7.08
CA GLN A 26 -6.50 -4.11 5.66
C GLN A 26 -6.99 -5.54 5.44
N LEU A 27 -6.57 -6.49 6.28
CA LEU A 27 -7.05 -7.87 6.25
C LEU A 27 -8.54 -7.94 6.53
N LYS A 28 -9.01 -7.29 7.62
CA LYS A 28 -10.43 -7.27 8.00
C LYS A 28 -11.34 -6.66 6.94
N SER A 29 -10.84 -5.64 6.24
CA SER A 29 -11.62 -4.92 5.23
C SER A 29 -11.50 -5.52 3.83
N GLY A 30 -10.70 -6.58 3.64
CA GLY A 30 -10.37 -7.11 2.31
C GLY A 30 -9.59 -6.13 1.43
N ASN A 31 -9.01 -5.07 2.00
CA ASN A 31 -8.29 -4.02 1.29
C ASN A 31 -6.80 -4.35 1.10
N HIS A 32 -6.54 -5.54 0.58
CA HIS A 32 -5.18 -6.00 0.33
C HIS A 32 -5.11 -6.99 -0.83
N ILE A 33 -3.90 -7.17 -1.35
CA ILE A 33 -3.51 -8.24 -2.25
C ILE A 33 -2.26 -8.89 -1.64
N ALA A 34 -2.26 -10.21 -1.59
CA ALA A 34 -1.10 -11.02 -1.21
C ALA A 34 -0.67 -11.88 -2.41
N VAL A 35 0.63 -12.04 -2.60
CA VAL A 35 1.21 -12.94 -3.61
C VAL A 35 2.03 -13.98 -2.89
N PHE A 36 1.74 -15.24 -3.18
CA PHE A 36 2.44 -16.41 -2.66
C PHE A 36 3.26 -17.07 -3.77
N ALA A 37 4.43 -17.57 -3.42
CA ALA A 37 5.20 -18.47 -4.26
C ALA A 37 4.58 -19.88 -4.24
N ALA A 38 5.13 -20.78 -5.07
CA ALA A 38 4.62 -22.15 -5.20
C ALA A 38 4.78 -23.00 -3.92
N ASP A 39 5.68 -22.58 -3.01
CA ASP A 39 5.95 -23.19 -1.71
C ASP A 39 5.18 -22.51 -0.56
N ASP A 40 4.11 -21.77 -0.88
CA ASP A 40 3.29 -20.99 0.05
C ASP A 40 4.05 -19.87 0.80
N GLN A 41 5.28 -19.54 0.38
CA GLN A 41 5.97 -18.38 0.92
C GLN A 41 5.30 -17.09 0.44
N LEU A 42 4.99 -16.18 1.37
CA LEU A 42 4.49 -14.85 1.03
C LEU A 42 5.63 -14.00 0.42
N VAL A 43 5.51 -13.68 -0.86
CA VAL A 43 6.53 -12.94 -1.64
C VAL A 43 6.08 -11.52 -2.02
N GLY A 44 4.83 -11.17 -1.75
CA GLY A 44 4.35 -9.82 -1.99
C GLY A 44 3.10 -9.47 -1.17
N TYR A 45 3.03 -8.22 -0.73
CA TYR A 45 1.85 -7.65 -0.11
C TYR A 45 1.63 -6.21 -0.56
N LEU A 46 0.38 -5.89 -0.90
CA LEU A 46 -0.08 -4.56 -1.22
C LEU A 46 -1.34 -4.30 -0.41
N GLY A 47 -1.35 -3.27 0.43
CA GLY A 47 -2.49 -2.87 1.23
C GLY A 47 -2.87 -1.41 0.97
N TRP A 48 -4.17 -1.12 1.01
CA TRP A 48 -4.71 0.22 0.83
C TRP A 48 -5.78 0.57 1.85
N ILE A 49 -6.14 1.84 1.90
CA ILE A 49 -7.37 2.31 2.53
C ILE A 49 -8.25 3.01 1.49
N ARG A 50 -9.57 2.99 1.73
CA ARG A 50 -10.54 3.77 0.96
C ARG A 50 -10.56 5.20 1.50
N THR A 51 -10.51 6.18 0.61
CA THR A 51 -10.45 7.61 0.95
C THR A 51 -11.12 8.47 -0.13
N SER A 52 -11.17 9.78 0.05
CA SER A 52 -11.60 10.72 -0.97
C SER A 52 -10.40 11.25 -1.78
N PRO A 53 -10.59 11.68 -3.04
CA PRO A 53 -9.52 12.33 -3.81
C PRO A 53 -8.93 13.55 -3.09
N VAL A 54 -9.76 14.34 -2.41
CA VAL A 54 -9.33 15.54 -1.68
C VAL A 54 -8.43 15.18 -0.51
N ALA A 55 -8.84 14.23 0.34
CA ALA A 55 -8.04 13.80 1.48
C ALA A 55 -6.72 13.17 1.03
N ALA A 56 -6.76 12.32 0.01
CA ALA A 56 -5.55 11.69 -0.54
C ALA A 56 -4.58 12.71 -1.15
N GLU A 57 -5.08 13.74 -1.84
CA GLU A 57 -4.25 14.83 -2.38
C GLU A 57 -3.58 15.65 -1.29
N ARG A 58 -4.30 15.95 -0.21
CA ARG A 58 -3.72 16.65 0.95
C ARG A 58 -2.64 15.80 1.60
N TRP A 59 -2.92 14.52 1.81
CA TRP A 59 -1.96 13.59 2.40
C TRP A 59 -0.66 13.49 1.60
N VAL A 60 -0.72 13.24 0.29
CA VAL A 60 0.51 13.16 -0.52
C VAL A 60 1.26 14.49 -0.59
N LYS A 61 0.61 15.63 -0.34
CA LYS A 61 1.23 16.97 -0.31
C LYS A 61 1.70 17.40 1.09
N ASP A 62 1.62 16.54 2.11
CA ASP A 62 1.85 16.87 3.53
C ASP A 62 0.99 18.05 4.04
N LEU A 63 -0.22 18.21 3.50
CA LEU A 63 -1.18 19.25 3.90
C LEU A 63 -2.27 18.73 4.86
N GLY A 64 -2.12 17.50 5.35
CA GLY A 64 -3.05 16.86 6.26
C GLY A 64 -2.76 15.38 6.44
N GLU A 65 -3.41 14.77 7.42
CA GLU A 65 -3.33 13.34 7.67
C GLU A 65 -4.13 12.54 6.64
N LEU A 66 -3.79 11.25 6.53
CA LEU A 66 -4.54 10.34 5.68
C LEU A 66 -5.84 9.92 6.36
N GLU A 67 -6.97 10.27 5.75
CA GLU A 67 -8.30 9.96 6.28
C GLU A 67 -8.92 8.74 5.58
N THR A 68 -9.55 7.87 6.38
CA THR A 68 -10.37 6.78 5.85
C THR A 68 -11.78 7.28 5.57
N VAL A 69 -12.26 7.09 4.34
CA VAL A 69 -13.62 7.47 3.94
C VAL A 69 -14.36 6.20 3.50
N PRO A 70 -15.42 5.77 4.24
CA PRO A 70 -16.26 4.66 3.83
C PRO A 70 -16.80 4.89 2.41
N ASN A 71 -16.72 3.87 1.55
CA ASN A 71 -17.08 3.97 0.13
C ASN A 71 -16.33 5.03 -0.68
N GLY A 72 -15.25 5.63 -0.16
CA GLY A 72 -14.50 6.68 -0.83
C GLY A 72 -13.99 6.26 -2.22
N GLU A 73 -13.92 7.22 -3.15
CA GLU A 73 -13.65 7.00 -4.59
C GLU A 73 -12.15 7.00 -4.94
N ALA A 74 -11.29 7.08 -3.92
CA ALA A 74 -9.84 7.01 -4.07
C ALA A 74 -9.24 5.92 -3.18
N LEU A 75 -8.05 5.47 -3.56
CA LEU A 75 -7.26 4.53 -2.80
C LEU A 75 -5.98 5.23 -2.34
N ALA A 76 -5.70 5.18 -1.04
CA ALA A 76 -4.34 5.43 -0.56
C ALA A 76 -3.66 4.09 -0.33
N ILE A 77 -2.66 3.79 -1.16
CA ILE A 77 -1.85 2.58 -1.05
C ILE A 77 -0.77 2.86 0.00
N THR A 78 -0.90 2.20 1.16
CA THR A 78 -0.10 2.51 2.35
C THR A 78 0.95 1.45 2.65
N VAL A 79 0.79 0.23 2.13
CA VAL A 79 1.80 -0.82 2.26
C VAL A 79 2.05 -1.45 0.90
N VAL A 80 3.30 -1.48 0.46
CA VAL A 80 3.74 -2.25 -0.71
C VAL A 80 5.09 -2.86 -0.38
N VAL A 81 5.16 -4.19 -0.34
CA VAL A 81 6.41 -4.94 -0.18
C VAL A 81 6.38 -6.11 -1.14
N SER A 82 7.49 -6.38 -1.82
CA SER A 82 7.63 -7.54 -2.67
C SER A 82 9.09 -7.97 -2.74
N THR A 83 9.33 -9.28 -2.75
CA THR A 83 10.68 -9.85 -2.84
C THR A 83 11.16 -9.97 -4.29
N THR A 84 10.24 -9.87 -5.27
CA THR A 84 10.56 -9.96 -6.70
C THR A 84 9.82 -8.89 -7.53
N PRO A 85 10.41 -8.44 -8.66
CA PRO A 85 9.73 -7.55 -9.60
C PRO A 85 8.42 -8.14 -10.16
N THR A 86 8.39 -9.46 -10.38
CA THR A 86 7.20 -10.17 -10.85
C THR A 86 6.05 -10.04 -9.86
N ALA A 87 6.30 -10.21 -8.55
CA ALA A 87 5.28 -10.02 -7.52
C ALA A 87 4.77 -8.57 -7.50
N THR A 88 5.66 -7.58 -7.64
CA THR A 88 5.25 -6.17 -7.77
C THR A 88 4.30 -5.96 -8.95
N GLN A 89 4.63 -6.50 -10.11
CA GLN A 89 3.83 -6.36 -11.33
C GLN A 89 2.48 -7.05 -11.19
N MET A 90 2.43 -8.26 -10.62
CA MET A 90 1.18 -8.99 -10.36
C MET A 90 0.26 -8.19 -9.44
N MET A 91 0.77 -7.68 -8.31
CA MET A 91 -0.02 -6.86 -7.39
C MET A 91 -0.51 -5.57 -8.05
N ALA A 92 0.36 -4.87 -8.79
CA ALA A 92 -0.02 -3.64 -9.47
C ALA A 92 -1.08 -3.90 -10.55
N ARG A 93 -0.95 -4.97 -11.34
CA ARG A 93 -1.96 -5.39 -12.33
C ARG A 93 -3.28 -5.71 -11.65
N ARG A 94 -3.27 -6.55 -10.62
CA ARG A 94 -4.49 -6.95 -9.90
C ARG A 94 -5.17 -5.75 -9.23
N CYS A 95 -4.40 -4.84 -8.65
CA CYS A 95 -4.91 -3.62 -8.03
C CYS A 95 -5.63 -2.73 -9.06
N ARG A 96 -5.04 -2.55 -10.26
CA ARG A 96 -5.70 -1.80 -11.35
C ARG A 96 -6.98 -2.47 -11.83
N GLU A 97 -7.00 -3.79 -11.95
CA GLU A 97 -8.19 -4.53 -12.35
C GLU A 97 -9.35 -4.40 -11.36
N LEU A 98 -9.05 -4.52 -10.06
CA LEU A 98 -10.04 -4.38 -8.99
C LEU A 98 -10.64 -2.98 -8.90
N HIS A 99 -9.89 -1.96 -9.34
CA HIS A 99 -10.23 -0.56 -9.11
C HIS A 99 -10.15 0.26 -10.39
N ARG A 100 -10.65 -0.27 -11.52
CA ARG A 100 -10.80 0.53 -12.74
C ARG A 100 -11.64 1.78 -12.46
N GLY A 101 -11.16 2.94 -12.89
CA GLY A 101 -11.82 4.22 -12.67
C GLY A 101 -11.51 4.90 -11.33
N TYR A 102 -10.83 4.23 -10.40
CA TYR A 102 -10.37 4.85 -9.16
C TYR A 102 -9.05 5.59 -9.36
N ARG A 103 -8.73 6.50 -8.45
CA ARG A 103 -7.41 7.13 -8.38
C ARG A 103 -6.62 6.55 -7.20
N GLY A 104 -5.43 6.04 -7.49
CA GLY A 104 -4.49 5.54 -6.50
C GLY A 104 -3.46 6.59 -6.11
N TYR A 105 -3.20 6.72 -4.81
CA TYR A 105 -2.24 7.64 -4.22
C TYR A 105 -1.24 6.86 -3.39
N PHE A 106 0.06 7.19 -3.52
CA PHE A 106 1.10 6.53 -2.73
C PHE A 106 2.31 7.43 -2.54
N ILE A 107 3.01 7.20 -1.44
CA ILE A 107 4.33 7.76 -1.15
C ILE A 107 5.31 6.61 -1.27
N ARG A 108 6.32 6.75 -2.13
CA ARG A 108 7.44 5.80 -2.19
C ARG A 108 8.53 6.28 -1.26
N THR A 109 8.87 5.46 -0.28
CA THR A 109 10.06 5.65 0.54
C THR A 109 11.05 4.57 0.16
N TYR A 110 12.26 4.95 -0.23
CA TYR A 110 13.33 4.01 -0.54
C TYR A 110 14.18 3.77 0.71
N GLY A 111 14.68 2.54 0.87
CA GLY A 111 15.45 2.14 2.04
C GLY A 111 16.89 2.65 2.10
N ASP A 112 17.35 3.32 1.05
CA ASP A 112 18.71 3.81 0.86
C ASP A 112 18.91 5.27 1.29
N GLY A 113 17.94 5.87 1.97
CA GLY A 113 17.99 7.28 2.37
C GLY A 113 17.65 8.26 1.24
N GLN A 114 17.19 7.79 0.08
CA GLN A 114 16.64 8.67 -0.94
C GLN A 114 15.34 9.35 -0.46
N GLU A 115 15.16 10.60 -0.89
CA GLU A 115 13.93 11.36 -0.64
C GLU A 115 12.69 10.60 -1.10
N SER A 116 11.66 10.60 -0.25
CA SER A 116 10.41 9.94 -0.57
C SER A 116 9.75 10.59 -1.79
N THR A 117 9.43 9.80 -2.81
CA THR A 117 8.72 10.29 -4.00
C THR A 117 7.21 10.13 -3.83
N LYS A 118 6.50 11.25 -3.79
CA LYS A 118 5.02 11.30 -3.74
C LYS A 118 4.43 11.19 -5.15
N ARG A 119 3.47 10.29 -5.37
CA ARG A 119 2.81 10.15 -6.67
C ARG A 119 1.31 9.88 -6.53
N SER A 120 0.57 10.32 -7.55
CA SER A 120 -0.79 9.86 -7.82
C SER A 120 -0.81 9.20 -9.19
N VAL A 121 -1.55 8.09 -9.31
CA VAL A 121 -1.73 7.35 -10.55
C VAL A 121 -3.21 7.04 -10.70
N LEU A 122 -3.78 7.47 -11.82
CA LEU A 122 -5.13 7.06 -12.19
C LEU A 122 -5.09 5.63 -12.76
N SER A 123 -5.86 4.70 -12.22
CA SER A 123 -6.06 3.39 -12.86
C SER A 123 -7.05 3.55 -14.01
N ARG A 124 -6.49 3.73 -15.21
CA ARG A 124 -7.23 3.63 -16.48
C ARG A 124 -7.47 2.17 -16.84
#